data_AF-A0A7S1GK38-F1
#
_entry.id   AF-A0A7S1GK38-F1
#
_cell.length_a   1.000
_cell.length_b   1.000
_cell.length_c   1.000
_cell.angle_alpha   90.00
_cell.angle_beta   90.00
_cell.angle_gamma   90.00
#
_symmetry.space_group_name_H-M   'P 1'
#
loop_
_entity.id
_entity.type
_entity.pdbx_description
1 polymer ?
#
loop_
_entity_poly.entity_id
_entity_poly.type
_entity_poly.pdbx_seq_one_letter_code
_entity_poly.pdbx_strand_id
1 'polypeptide(L)'
;RRDDPDQEFDSFWNHFFEPLGLAVESDIVQRAKAENRVRHLHPVRDIFTTPHHRRSHGDLTTIESLHYNDMEGHFLKKIMIRRLWRLLPHLRDSTCATLDRKYGLHEDYLALSVRRGDKKTIENFEYANLNDYLIQSELPQVQRRFNDVPKIFVATDDCSVMPDFRNHRPHWVFVSECDQHDEEPKNGFALSDMSTWTKDQTEAHFEKFFIELYALAIAKVYIGVGTTNVAYWAFFMRPDRSTFRLLEGGDDTMKIVDLW
;
A
#
# COMPACT_ATOMS: atom_id res chain seq x y z
N ARG A 1 -0.08 -6.05 21.28
CA ARG A 1 1.13 -6.37 22.06
C ARG A 1 1.32 -7.86 21.92
N ARG A 2 2.47 -8.32 21.45
CA ARG A 2 2.78 -9.76 21.44
C ARG A 2 3.14 -10.19 22.86
N ASP A 3 2.87 -11.44 23.18
CA ASP A 3 3.12 -12.01 24.51
C ASP A 3 4.59 -12.37 24.74
N ASP A 4 5.42 -12.33 23.69
CA ASP A 4 6.85 -12.58 23.74
C ASP A 4 7.65 -11.26 23.70
N PRO A 5 8.24 -10.81 24.83
CA PRO A 5 9.06 -9.61 24.90
C PRO A 5 10.45 -9.77 24.28
N ASP A 6 10.91 -11.00 24.02
CA ASP A 6 12.25 -11.27 23.46
C ASP A 6 12.26 -11.22 21.91
N GLN A 7 11.08 -11.16 21.28
CA GLN A 7 10.95 -10.75 19.88
C GLN A 7 11.06 -9.22 19.76
N GLU A 8 12.23 -8.66 20.06
CA GLU A 8 12.58 -7.33 19.56
C GLU A 8 12.70 -7.43 18.04
N PHE A 9 11.57 -7.24 17.35
CA PHE A 9 11.64 -6.82 15.97
C PHE A 9 12.41 -5.51 15.96
N ASP A 10 13.57 -5.55 15.30
CA ASP A 10 14.12 -4.37 14.66
C ASP A 10 12.93 -3.64 14.03
N SER A 11 12.72 -2.36 14.40
CA SER A 11 11.44 -1.69 14.17
C SER A 11 10.95 -1.95 12.74
N PHE A 12 9.63 -2.15 12.51
CA PHE A 12 9.05 -2.45 11.18
C PHE A 12 9.73 -1.71 10.01
N TRP A 13 10.07 -0.44 10.23
CA TRP A 13 10.85 0.40 9.32
C TRP A 13 12.24 -0.15 8.99
N ASN A 14 13.06 -0.49 9.99
CA ASN A 14 14.40 -1.04 9.80
C ASN A 14 14.39 -2.41 9.10
N HIS A 15 13.34 -3.19 9.34
CA HIS A 15 13.25 -4.55 8.84
C HIS A 15 12.85 -4.62 7.35
N PHE A 16 12.03 -3.68 6.87
CA PHE A 16 11.51 -3.72 5.50
C PHE A 16 11.96 -2.57 4.59
N PHE A 17 12.42 -1.45 5.16
CA PHE A 17 12.71 -0.23 4.41
C PHE A 17 14.18 0.17 4.51
N GLU A 18 14.69 0.74 3.41
CA GLU A 18 15.98 1.41 3.39
C GLU A 18 15.96 2.58 4.38
N PRO A 19 17.06 2.80 5.13
CA PRO A 19 17.14 3.89 6.09
C PRO A 19 16.98 5.24 5.38
N LEU A 20 16.30 6.15 6.06
CA LEU A 20 16.07 7.49 5.56
C LEU A 20 17.27 8.39 5.77
N GLY A 21 17.84 8.86 4.65
CA GLY A 21 19.01 9.71 4.65
C GLY A 21 20.29 8.91 4.56
N LEU A 22 21.35 9.44 5.16
CA LEU A 22 22.67 8.83 5.11
C LEU A 22 22.85 7.89 6.31
N ALA A 23 23.55 6.79 6.10
CA ALA A 23 23.90 5.87 7.18
C ALA A 23 24.59 6.64 8.32
N VAL A 24 24.28 6.28 9.57
CA VAL A 24 24.86 6.92 10.75
C VAL A 24 26.38 6.89 10.71
N GLU A 25 26.95 5.80 10.18
CA GLU A 25 28.40 5.60 10.02
C GLU A 25 29.01 6.22 8.77
N SER A 26 28.22 6.89 7.92
CA SER A 26 28.78 7.57 6.75
C SER A 26 29.68 8.75 7.15
N ASP A 27 30.78 8.96 6.43
CA ASP A 27 31.72 10.06 6.69
C ASP A 27 31.04 11.44 6.75
N ILE A 28 29.99 11.63 5.94
CA ILE A 28 29.22 12.88 5.91
C ILE A 28 28.47 13.07 7.23
N VAL A 29 27.83 12.03 7.76
CA VAL A 29 27.11 12.09 9.04
C VAL A 29 28.08 12.22 10.20
N GLN A 30 29.19 11.47 10.19
CA GLN A 30 30.22 11.55 11.23
C GLN A 30 30.88 12.94 11.27
N ARG A 31 31.14 13.55 10.11
CA ARG A 31 31.62 14.94 10.02
C ARG A 31 30.59 15.94 10.54
N ALA A 32 29.32 15.80 10.14
CA ALA A 32 28.25 16.65 10.65
C ALA A 32 28.07 16.53 12.17
N LYS A 33 28.23 15.32 12.74
CA LYS A 33 28.24 15.11 14.19
C LYS A 33 29.40 15.83 14.86
N ALA A 34 30.63 15.68 14.33
CA ALA A 34 31.81 16.36 14.84
C ALA A 34 31.69 17.90 14.79
N GLU A 35 30.98 18.42 13.80
CA GLU A 35 30.66 19.84 13.65
C GLU A 35 29.44 20.31 14.49
N ASN A 36 28.85 19.44 15.33
CA ASN A 36 27.61 19.72 16.09
C ASN A 36 26.42 20.17 15.21
N ARG A 37 26.36 19.68 13.96
CA ARG A 37 25.30 20.00 12.99
C ARG A 37 24.16 18.98 12.97
N VAL A 38 24.20 17.97 13.82
CA VAL A 38 23.14 16.95 13.95
C VAL A 38 22.30 17.28 15.19
N ARG A 39 21.01 17.62 15.00
CA ARG A 39 20.04 17.67 16.10
C ARG A 39 19.74 16.23 16.54
N HIS A 40 19.68 16.00 17.86
CA HIS A 40 19.50 14.68 18.47
C HIS A 40 18.49 13.81 17.71
N LEU A 41 18.97 12.64 17.24
CA LEU A 41 18.12 11.56 16.73
C LEU A 41 17.42 10.94 17.92
N HIS A 42 16.22 11.41 18.26
CA HIS A 42 15.35 10.63 19.10
C HIS A 42 15.01 9.33 18.36
N PRO A 43 15.02 8.16 19.03
CA PRO A 43 14.44 6.96 18.46
C PRO A 43 13.08 7.32 17.87
N VAL A 44 12.82 6.95 16.61
CA VAL A 44 11.55 7.27 15.92
C VAL A 44 10.34 6.86 16.77
N ARG A 45 10.50 5.79 17.57
CA ARG A 45 9.56 5.32 18.57
C ARG A 45 9.17 6.39 19.62
N ASP A 46 10.09 7.20 20.11
CA ASP A 46 9.83 8.23 21.12
C ASP A 46 8.99 9.39 20.54
N ILE A 47 9.21 9.70 19.27
CA ILE A 47 8.45 10.72 18.53
C ILE A 47 6.96 10.35 18.43
N PHE A 48 6.65 9.08 18.14
CA PHE A 48 5.29 8.61 17.97
C PHE A 48 4.61 8.14 19.26
N THR A 49 5.34 7.89 20.34
CA THR A 49 4.77 7.31 21.57
C THR A 49 4.41 8.33 22.64
N THR A 50 5.11 9.46 22.75
CA THR A 50 4.81 10.45 23.80
C THR A 50 3.89 11.56 23.28
N PRO A 51 2.69 11.77 23.85
CA PRO A 51 1.77 12.83 23.43
C PRO A 51 2.38 14.23 23.52
N HIS A 52 3.30 14.42 24.48
CA HIS A 52 4.05 15.67 24.60
C HIS A 52 4.99 15.84 23.41
N HIS A 53 5.81 14.84 23.04
CA HIS A 53 6.70 14.87 21.87
C HIS A 53 5.97 14.97 20.52
N ARG A 54 4.76 14.40 20.41
CA ARG A 54 3.87 14.62 19.26
C ARG A 54 3.44 16.09 19.10
N ARG A 55 3.43 16.87 20.19
CA ARG A 55 2.94 18.27 20.24
C ARG A 55 4.03 19.31 20.53
N SER A 56 5.15 18.93 21.13
CA SER A 56 6.25 19.83 21.53
C SER A 56 7.28 20.03 20.42
N HIS A 57 7.17 19.32 19.30
CA HIS A 57 7.49 19.88 17.99
C HIS A 57 6.32 20.74 17.49
N GLY A 58 5.95 21.77 18.27
CA GLY A 58 5.24 22.94 17.75
C GLY A 58 6.08 23.71 16.74
N ASP A 59 7.39 23.43 16.69
CA ASP A 59 8.29 23.64 15.55
C ASP A 59 8.21 22.48 14.55
N LEU A 60 7.02 21.92 14.36
CA LEU A 60 6.71 21.21 13.13
C LEU A 60 6.92 22.28 12.09
N THR A 61 8.02 22.17 11.37
CA THR A 61 8.05 22.79 10.08
C THR A 61 6.87 22.15 9.34
N THR A 62 5.70 22.79 9.32
CA THR A 62 4.69 22.49 8.31
C THR A 62 5.43 22.49 6.99
N ILE A 63 4.97 21.68 6.05
CA ILE A 63 5.43 21.75 4.67
C ILE A 63 5.68 23.21 4.23
N GLU A 64 4.77 24.10 4.61
CA GLU A 64 4.81 25.55 4.32
C GLU A 64 6.02 26.24 4.97
N SER A 65 6.36 25.92 6.22
CA SER A 65 7.56 26.48 6.87
C SER A 65 8.90 25.90 6.39
N LEU A 66 8.90 24.87 5.53
CA LEU A 66 10.05 24.58 4.66
C LEU A 66 10.12 25.54 3.45
N HIS A 67 9.35 26.64 3.48
CA HIS A 67 9.12 27.61 2.42
C HIS A 67 8.45 27.03 1.16
N TYR A 68 7.77 25.89 1.28
CA TYR A 68 6.87 25.40 0.22
C TYR A 68 5.49 26.06 0.36
N ASN A 69 5.42 27.36 0.07
CA ASN A 69 4.17 28.13 0.19
C ASN A 69 3.21 27.92 -0.99
N ASP A 70 3.71 27.37 -2.11
CA ASP A 70 2.97 27.22 -3.38
C ASP A 70 2.92 25.76 -3.88
N MET A 71 3.21 24.77 -3.03
CA MET A 71 3.08 23.36 -3.40
C MET A 71 1.76 22.78 -2.92
N GLU A 72 1.03 22.14 -3.82
CA GLU A 72 -0.17 21.38 -3.47
C GLU A 72 0.18 20.29 -2.44
N GLY A 73 -0.56 20.22 -1.33
CA GLY A 73 -0.28 19.27 -0.25
C GLY A 73 -0.25 17.80 -0.70
N HIS A 74 -1.04 17.43 -1.71
CA HIS A 74 -1.00 16.09 -2.30
C HIS A 74 0.30 15.81 -3.05
N PHE A 75 0.83 16.79 -3.79
CA PHE A 75 2.10 16.66 -4.48
C PHE A 75 3.25 16.42 -3.49
N LEU A 76 3.27 17.14 -2.37
CA LEU A 76 4.30 16.88 -1.37
C LEU A 76 4.12 15.53 -0.66
N LYS A 77 2.88 15.10 -0.38
CA LYS A 77 2.62 13.75 0.14
C LYS A 77 3.15 12.68 -0.83
N LYS A 78 2.93 12.83 -2.15
CA LYS A 78 3.52 11.96 -3.17
C LYS A 78 5.05 11.93 -3.07
N ILE A 79 5.71 13.08 -3.05
CA ILE A 79 7.17 13.17 -2.94
C ILE A 79 7.67 12.50 -1.65
N MET A 80 7.05 12.79 -0.52
CA MET A 80 7.43 12.22 0.77
C MET A 80 7.26 10.71 0.74
N ILE A 81 6.09 10.20 0.37
CA ILE A 81 5.83 8.75 0.33
C ILE A 81 6.83 8.04 -0.60
N ARG A 82 7.09 8.57 -1.81
CA ARG A 82 8.10 7.97 -2.72
C ARG A 82 9.52 7.94 -2.12
N ARG A 83 9.86 8.86 -1.22
CA ARG A 83 11.15 8.85 -0.51
C ARG A 83 11.16 7.93 0.71
N LEU A 84 10.06 7.91 1.46
CA LEU A 84 9.87 7.11 2.67
C LEU A 84 9.69 5.62 2.36
N TRP A 85 9.03 5.31 1.26
CA TRP A 85 8.59 3.96 0.92
C TRP A 85 9.60 3.26 0.01
N ARG A 86 10.85 3.17 0.44
CA ARG A 86 11.92 2.46 -0.26
C ARG A 86 12.15 1.12 0.40
N LEU A 87 11.69 0.03 -0.21
CA LEU A 87 11.96 -1.31 0.31
C LEU A 87 13.46 -1.60 0.29
N LEU A 88 13.92 -2.45 1.23
CA LEU A 88 15.27 -3.01 1.18
C LEU A 88 15.53 -3.67 -0.19
N PRO A 89 16.77 -3.63 -0.71
CA PRO A 89 17.07 -4.09 -2.06
C PRO A 89 16.56 -5.50 -2.36
N HIS A 90 16.75 -6.46 -1.46
CA HIS A 90 16.29 -7.84 -1.66
C HIS A 90 14.76 -7.97 -1.73
N LEU A 91 14.01 -7.21 -0.92
CA LEU A 91 12.54 -7.17 -0.96
C LEU A 91 12.04 -6.50 -2.23
N ARG A 92 12.69 -5.40 -2.65
CA ARG A 92 12.39 -4.73 -3.91
C ARG A 92 12.60 -5.67 -5.08
N ASP A 93 13.74 -6.34 -5.14
CA ASP A 93 14.10 -7.24 -6.25
C ASP A 93 13.16 -8.45 -6.28
N SER A 94 12.81 -9.01 -5.12
CA SER A 94 11.80 -10.08 -4.97
C SER A 94 10.42 -9.62 -5.44
N THR A 95 9.99 -8.43 -5.03
CA THR A 95 8.72 -7.83 -5.45
C THR A 95 8.67 -7.63 -6.96
N CYS A 96 9.70 -7.02 -7.55
CA CYS A 96 9.80 -6.82 -9.00
C CYS A 96 9.80 -8.15 -9.75
N ALA A 97 10.58 -9.13 -9.30
CA ALA A 97 10.64 -10.45 -9.94
C ALA A 97 9.29 -11.17 -9.89
N THR A 98 8.55 -11.04 -8.78
CA THR A 98 7.22 -11.61 -8.63
C THR A 98 6.23 -10.94 -9.59
N LEU A 99 6.16 -9.61 -9.62
CA LEU A 99 5.26 -8.89 -10.52
C LEU A 99 5.54 -9.22 -11.99
N ASP A 100 6.80 -9.21 -12.40
CA ASP A 100 7.20 -9.47 -13.78
C ASP A 100 7.06 -10.95 -14.15
N ARG A 101 7.80 -11.85 -13.47
CA ARG A 101 7.94 -13.24 -13.92
C ARG A 101 6.76 -14.12 -13.53
N LYS A 102 6.20 -13.90 -12.34
CA LYS A 102 5.13 -14.75 -11.82
C LYS A 102 3.76 -14.34 -12.35
N TYR A 103 3.48 -13.04 -12.35
CA TYR A 103 2.20 -12.52 -12.83
C TYR A 103 2.23 -11.99 -14.26
N GLY A 104 3.41 -11.81 -14.86
CA GLY A 104 3.52 -11.25 -16.20
C GLY A 104 2.99 -9.82 -16.27
N LEU A 105 3.26 -9.00 -15.24
CA LEU A 105 2.82 -7.60 -15.13
C LEU A 105 3.90 -6.63 -15.66
N HIS A 106 4.60 -6.99 -16.73
CA HIS A 106 5.55 -6.10 -17.42
C HIS A 106 4.88 -5.16 -18.43
N GLU A 107 3.68 -5.49 -18.88
CA GLU A 107 2.85 -4.64 -19.76
C GLU A 107 1.82 -3.84 -18.95
N ASP A 108 1.10 -2.95 -19.63
CA ASP A 108 0.00 -2.19 -19.03
C ASP A 108 -1.13 -3.11 -18.54
N TYR A 109 -1.47 -3.02 -17.26
CA TYR A 109 -2.54 -3.82 -16.64
C TYR A 109 -3.50 -2.96 -15.79
N LEU A 110 -4.63 -3.57 -15.43
CA LEU A 110 -5.62 -3.01 -14.53
C LEU A 110 -5.47 -3.64 -13.14
N ALA A 111 -5.59 -2.84 -12.09
CA ALA A 111 -5.54 -3.33 -10.71
C ALA A 111 -6.86 -3.09 -9.97
N LEU A 112 -7.35 -4.12 -9.29
CA LEU A 112 -8.49 -4.10 -8.39
C LEU A 112 -8.01 -4.20 -6.95
N SER A 113 -8.39 -3.27 -6.09
CA SER A 113 -8.14 -3.33 -4.64
C SER A 113 -9.43 -3.64 -3.90
N VAL A 114 -9.63 -4.91 -3.57
CA VAL A 114 -10.86 -5.45 -2.97
C VAL A 114 -10.65 -5.68 -1.48
N ARG A 115 -11.36 -4.92 -0.63
CA ARG A 115 -11.31 -5.06 0.83
C ARG A 115 -12.59 -5.75 1.34
N ARG A 116 -12.45 -6.84 2.10
CA ARG A 116 -13.57 -7.66 2.63
C ARG A 116 -13.43 -8.08 4.11
N GLY A 117 -12.28 -7.88 4.76
CA GLY A 117 -11.96 -8.43 6.09
C GLY A 117 -12.73 -7.88 7.30
N ASP A 118 -12.04 -7.57 8.39
CA ASP A 118 -12.66 -7.18 9.68
C ASP A 118 -13.32 -5.79 9.70
N LYS A 119 -13.24 -5.04 8.60
CA LYS A 119 -13.69 -3.65 8.57
C LYS A 119 -15.21 -3.50 8.74
N LYS A 120 -16.00 -4.46 8.26
CA LYS A 120 -17.46 -4.44 8.43
C LYS A 120 -17.88 -4.61 9.89
N THR A 121 -17.21 -5.49 10.64
CA THR A 121 -17.57 -5.75 12.04
C THR A 121 -17.10 -4.63 12.97
N ILE A 122 -16.02 -3.93 12.63
CA ILE A 122 -15.43 -2.88 13.47
C ILE A 122 -15.98 -1.49 13.12
N GLU A 123 -16.21 -1.20 11.84
CA GLU A 123 -16.50 0.16 11.35
C GLU A 123 -17.87 0.31 10.65
N ASN A 124 -18.74 -0.71 10.71
CA ASN A 124 -20.01 -0.76 9.94
C ASN A 124 -19.81 -0.47 8.45
N PHE A 125 -18.66 -0.87 7.90
CA PHE A 125 -18.30 -0.57 6.54
C PHE A 125 -19.13 -1.37 5.53
N GLU A 126 -19.74 -0.69 4.57
CA GLU A 126 -20.45 -1.34 3.46
C GLU A 126 -19.45 -1.68 2.35
N TYR A 127 -19.33 -2.97 2.04
CA TYR A 127 -18.45 -3.42 0.98
C TYR A 127 -19.03 -3.14 -0.40
N ALA A 128 -18.22 -2.60 -1.30
CA ALA A 128 -18.55 -2.53 -2.72
C ALA A 128 -18.92 -3.92 -3.27
N ASN A 129 -19.89 -3.99 -4.17
CA ASN A 129 -20.26 -5.24 -4.81
C ASN A 129 -19.14 -5.66 -5.77
N LEU A 130 -18.83 -6.97 -5.88
CA LEU A 130 -17.83 -7.43 -6.86
C LEU A 130 -18.21 -7.03 -8.29
N ASN A 131 -19.51 -7.02 -8.59
CA ASN A 131 -20.02 -6.59 -9.89
C ASN A 131 -19.71 -5.12 -10.18
N ASP A 132 -19.58 -4.26 -9.16
CA ASP A 132 -19.22 -2.85 -9.36
C ASP A 132 -17.80 -2.71 -9.93
N TYR A 133 -16.85 -3.51 -9.43
CA TYR A 133 -15.49 -3.54 -9.98
C TYR A 133 -15.48 -3.96 -11.45
N LEU A 134 -16.31 -4.95 -11.81
CA LEU A 134 -16.45 -5.42 -13.18
C LEU A 134 -17.05 -4.34 -14.09
N ILE A 135 -18.17 -3.75 -13.67
CA ILE A 135 -18.84 -2.66 -14.39
C ILE A 135 -17.85 -1.50 -14.62
N GLN A 136 -17.10 -1.10 -13.58
CA GLN A 136 -16.10 -0.04 -13.72
C GLN A 136 -14.95 -0.40 -14.66
N SER A 137 -14.55 -1.67 -14.66
CA SER A 137 -13.51 -2.17 -15.56
C SER A 137 -13.99 -2.13 -17.02
N GLU A 138 -15.27 -2.36 -17.29
CA GLU A 138 -15.85 -2.37 -18.64
C GLU A 138 -16.10 -0.98 -19.23
N LEU A 139 -15.97 0.09 -18.43
CA LEU A 139 -16.28 1.43 -18.89
C LEU A 139 -15.40 1.83 -20.10
N PRO A 140 -15.95 2.48 -21.14
CA PRO A 140 -15.19 2.83 -22.34
C PRO A 140 -13.92 3.64 -22.08
N GLN A 141 -13.92 4.53 -21.09
CA GLN A 141 -12.75 5.32 -20.71
C GLN A 141 -11.65 4.51 -20.03
N VAL A 142 -11.99 3.38 -19.40
CA VAL A 142 -11.02 2.41 -18.86
C VAL A 142 -10.50 1.54 -20.00
N GLN A 143 -11.40 0.97 -20.80
CA GLN A 143 -11.04 0.07 -21.90
C GLN A 143 -10.16 0.76 -22.95
N ARG A 144 -10.41 2.04 -23.29
CA ARG A 144 -9.55 2.82 -24.20
C ARG A 144 -8.11 3.02 -23.72
N ARG A 145 -7.79 2.70 -22.47
CA ARG A 145 -6.41 2.72 -21.96
C ARG A 145 -5.63 1.48 -22.39
N PHE A 146 -6.29 0.45 -22.91
CA PHE A 146 -5.69 -0.82 -23.29
C PHE A 146 -5.99 -1.13 -24.75
N ASN A 147 -5.08 -1.87 -25.41
CA ASN A 147 -5.29 -2.30 -26.79
C ASN A 147 -6.19 -3.54 -26.87
N ASP A 148 -6.11 -4.39 -25.85
CA ASP A 148 -6.88 -5.63 -25.68
C ASP A 148 -7.46 -5.68 -24.25
N VAL A 149 -8.23 -6.72 -23.92
CA VAL A 149 -8.67 -6.98 -22.54
C VAL A 149 -7.43 -7.08 -21.66
N PRO A 150 -7.24 -6.15 -20.70
CA PRO A 150 -6.02 -6.13 -19.92
C PRO A 150 -5.97 -7.33 -18.98
N LYS A 151 -4.75 -7.72 -18.64
CA LYS A 151 -4.53 -8.52 -17.44
C LYS A 151 -5.03 -7.72 -16.22
N ILE A 152 -5.65 -8.42 -15.27
CA ILE A 152 -6.23 -7.79 -14.08
C ILE A 152 -5.56 -8.37 -12.85
N PHE A 153 -4.83 -7.52 -12.14
CA PHE A 153 -4.30 -7.86 -10.82
C PHE A 153 -5.34 -7.58 -9.74
N VAL A 154 -5.63 -8.55 -8.88
CA VAL A 154 -6.56 -8.38 -7.76
C VAL A 154 -5.80 -8.46 -6.45
N ALA A 155 -5.66 -7.31 -5.78
CA ALA A 155 -5.20 -7.23 -4.41
C ALA A 155 -6.40 -7.43 -3.48
N THR A 156 -6.34 -8.42 -2.60
CA THR A 156 -7.43 -8.64 -1.65
C THR A 156 -6.92 -9.27 -0.36
N ASP A 157 -7.63 -8.95 0.72
CA ASP A 157 -7.47 -9.62 1.99
C ASP A 157 -8.30 -10.90 2.09
N ASP A 158 -9.29 -11.10 1.21
CA ASP A 158 -10.19 -12.26 1.20
C ASP A 158 -10.08 -13.01 -0.14
N CYS A 159 -9.42 -14.17 -0.11
CA CYS A 159 -9.15 -14.92 -1.34
C CYS A 159 -10.40 -15.59 -1.94
N SER A 160 -11.52 -15.64 -1.22
CA SER A 160 -12.78 -16.22 -1.72
C SER A 160 -13.39 -15.43 -2.89
N VAL A 161 -12.98 -14.16 -3.10
CA VAL A 161 -13.48 -13.34 -4.21
C VAL A 161 -12.93 -13.75 -5.58
N MET A 162 -11.82 -14.49 -5.62
CA MET A 162 -11.13 -14.82 -6.88
C MET A 162 -11.96 -15.77 -7.76
N PRO A 163 -12.54 -16.88 -7.25
CA PRO A 163 -13.51 -17.69 -7.98
C PRO A 163 -14.67 -16.87 -8.56
N ASP A 164 -15.23 -15.93 -7.79
CA ASP A 164 -16.36 -15.12 -8.23
C ASP A 164 -15.99 -14.25 -9.44
N PHE A 165 -14.85 -13.56 -9.43
CA PHE A 165 -14.37 -12.80 -10.58
C PHE A 165 -14.23 -13.67 -11.83
N ARG A 166 -13.60 -14.84 -11.68
CA ARG A 166 -13.37 -15.80 -12.79
C ARG A 166 -14.68 -16.36 -13.34
N ASN A 167 -15.66 -16.62 -12.48
CA ASN A 167 -16.98 -17.10 -12.88
C ASN A 167 -17.78 -16.01 -13.64
N HIS A 168 -17.71 -14.76 -13.19
CA HIS A 168 -18.43 -13.66 -13.83
C HIS A 168 -17.81 -13.23 -15.17
N ARG A 169 -16.49 -13.36 -15.33
CA ARG A 169 -15.75 -13.01 -16.55
C ARG A 169 -14.71 -14.09 -16.91
N PRO A 170 -15.15 -15.25 -17.43
CA PRO A 170 -14.25 -16.39 -17.68
C PRO A 170 -13.22 -16.17 -18.80
N HIS A 171 -13.41 -15.14 -19.63
CA HIS A 171 -12.49 -14.77 -20.70
C HIS A 171 -11.45 -13.72 -20.27
N TRP A 172 -11.52 -13.22 -19.02
CA TRP A 172 -10.56 -12.26 -18.48
C TRP A 172 -9.42 -12.98 -17.77
N VAL A 173 -8.23 -12.37 -17.77
CA VAL A 173 -7.05 -12.92 -17.11
C VAL A 173 -6.87 -12.27 -15.75
N PHE A 174 -7.40 -12.90 -14.70
CA PHE A 174 -7.22 -12.47 -13.31
C PHE A 174 -6.03 -13.16 -12.65
N VAL A 175 -5.15 -12.36 -12.04
CA VAL A 175 -3.99 -12.81 -11.26
C VAL A 175 -4.02 -12.18 -9.86
N SER A 176 -3.60 -12.94 -8.84
CA SER A 176 -3.56 -12.46 -7.45
C SER A 176 -2.51 -13.19 -6.63
N GLU A 177 -2.05 -12.55 -5.55
CA GLU A 177 -1.28 -13.23 -4.48
C GLU A 177 -2.09 -14.36 -3.82
N CYS A 178 -3.42 -14.33 -3.92
CA CYS A 178 -4.28 -15.42 -3.48
C CYS A 178 -4.11 -16.73 -4.27
N ASP A 179 -3.54 -16.68 -5.48
CA ASP A 179 -3.30 -17.88 -6.30
C ASP A 179 -2.12 -18.73 -5.79
N GLN A 180 -1.44 -18.31 -4.72
CA GLN A 180 -0.26 -19.01 -4.15
C GLN A 180 -0.59 -19.95 -2.99
N HIS A 181 -1.78 -19.85 -2.42
CA HIS A 181 -2.14 -20.61 -1.24
C HIS A 181 -3.12 -21.69 -1.65
N ASP A 182 -2.60 -22.91 -1.82
CA ASP A 182 -3.38 -24.12 -2.08
C ASP A 182 -4.23 -24.55 -0.86
N GLU A 183 -4.00 -23.94 0.30
CA GLU A 183 -4.74 -24.20 1.54
C GLU A 183 -5.96 -23.28 1.66
N GLU A 184 -7.01 -23.80 2.32
CA GLU A 184 -8.37 -23.25 2.44
C GLU A 184 -8.51 -21.73 2.34
N PRO A 185 -9.61 -21.22 1.72
CA PRO A 185 -9.84 -19.79 1.54
C PRO A 185 -9.61 -19.05 2.86
N LYS A 186 -8.49 -18.30 2.91
CA LYS A 186 -8.14 -17.49 4.06
C LYS A 186 -9.21 -16.41 4.19
N ASN A 187 -9.99 -16.50 5.26
CA ASN A 187 -10.89 -15.42 5.69
C ASN A 187 -10.08 -14.13 5.84
N GLY A 188 -10.73 -12.99 5.57
CA GLY A 188 -10.09 -11.67 5.50
C GLY A 188 -9.12 -11.35 6.64
N PHE A 189 -8.06 -10.60 6.34
CA PHE A 189 -7.08 -10.15 7.34
C PHE A 189 -7.74 -9.41 8.52
N ALA A 190 -7.52 -9.93 9.74
CA ALA A 190 -7.87 -9.29 11.00
C ALA A 190 -6.62 -8.93 11.81
N LEU A 191 -6.56 -7.70 12.30
CA LEU A 191 -5.39 -7.21 13.05
C LEU A 191 -5.15 -7.99 14.36
N SER A 192 -6.21 -8.55 14.94
CA SER A 192 -6.15 -9.42 16.13
C SER A 192 -5.21 -10.61 15.94
N ASP A 193 -5.15 -11.14 14.72
CA ASP A 193 -4.48 -12.41 14.44
C ASP A 193 -2.96 -12.24 14.45
N MET A 194 -2.46 -11.03 14.16
CA MET A 194 -1.02 -10.73 14.17
C MET A 194 -0.35 -10.95 15.54
N SER A 195 -1.14 -10.98 16.62
CA SER A 195 -0.64 -11.23 17.97
C SER A 195 -0.13 -12.66 18.17
N THR A 196 -0.68 -13.62 17.43
CA THR A 196 -0.32 -15.05 17.51
C THR A 196 0.60 -15.50 16.38
N TRP A 197 0.90 -14.63 15.42
CA TRP A 197 1.73 -14.97 14.27
C TRP A 197 3.20 -15.20 14.63
N THR A 198 3.80 -16.20 14.00
CA THR A 198 5.24 -16.39 13.99
C THR A 198 5.94 -15.27 13.21
N LYS A 199 7.26 -15.18 13.34
CA LYS A 199 8.09 -14.27 12.55
C LYS A 199 7.90 -14.52 11.05
N ASP A 200 8.03 -15.76 10.61
CA ASP A 200 7.89 -16.14 9.19
C ASP A 200 6.50 -15.82 8.63
N GLN A 201 5.43 -16.03 9.42
CA GLN A 201 4.07 -15.63 9.02
C GLN A 201 3.93 -14.11 8.85
N THR A 202 4.61 -13.35 9.72
CA THR A 202 4.62 -11.88 9.66
C THR A 202 5.38 -11.39 8.43
N GLU A 203 6.55 -11.97 8.17
CA GLU A 203 7.38 -11.67 7.00
C GLU A 203 6.60 -11.99 5.71
N ALA A 204 6.05 -13.20 5.59
CA ALA A 204 5.26 -13.60 4.43
C ALA A 204 4.04 -12.71 4.20
N HIS A 205 3.36 -12.29 5.27
CA HIS A 205 2.25 -11.34 5.16
C HIS A 205 2.69 -9.98 4.60
N PHE A 206 3.79 -9.42 5.12
CA PHE A 206 4.26 -8.12 4.66
C PHE A 206 4.87 -8.19 3.26
N GLU A 207 5.54 -9.28 2.88
CA GLU A 207 5.98 -9.52 1.50
C GLU A 207 4.78 -9.53 0.54
N LYS A 208 3.72 -10.28 0.85
CA LYS A 208 2.46 -10.23 0.10
C LYS A 208 1.92 -8.80 0.01
N PHE A 209 1.87 -8.09 1.14
CA PHE A 209 1.37 -6.72 1.19
C PHE A 209 2.19 -5.78 0.29
N PHE A 210 3.51 -5.91 0.26
CA PHE A 210 4.36 -5.10 -0.62
C PHE A 210 4.12 -5.45 -2.08
N ILE A 211 4.04 -6.72 -2.44
CA ILE A 211 3.73 -7.15 -3.81
C ILE A 211 2.40 -6.54 -4.26
N GLU A 212 1.35 -6.68 -3.45
CA GLU A 212 0.05 -6.10 -3.75
C GLU A 212 0.08 -4.58 -3.85
N LEU A 213 0.69 -3.89 -2.89
CA LEU A 213 0.75 -2.43 -2.90
C LEU A 213 1.50 -1.90 -4.11
N TYR A 214 2.63 -2.50 -4.48
CA TYR A 214 3.37 -2.11 -5.68
C TYR A 214 2.59 -2.44 -6.96
N ALA A 215 1.91 -3.60 -7.02
CA ALA A 215 1.02 -3.91 -8.13
C ALA A 215 -0.10 -2.88 -8.29
N LEU A 216 -0.72 -2.45 -7.19
CA LEU A 216 -1.73 -1.39 -7.19
C LEU A 216 -1.13 -0.03 -7.61
N ALA A 217 0.09 0.28 -7.16
CA ALA A 217 0.72 1.57 -7.41
C ALA A 217 1.25 1.75 -8.84
N ILE A 218 1.67 0.69 -9.53
CA ILE A 218 2.24 0.81 -10.88
C ILE A 218 1.24 0.50 -12.00
N ALA A 219 0.05 -0.04 -11.67
CA ALA A 219 -0.99 -0.34 -12.66
C ALA A 219 -1.41 0.90 -13.46
N LYS A 220 -1.73 0.73 -14.75
CA LYS A 220 -2.21 1.84 -15.59
C LYS A 220 -3.56 2.38 -15.13
N VAL A 221 -4.43 1.47 -14.67
CA VAL A 221 -5.74 1.78 -14.09
C VAL A 221 -5.86 1.11 -12.74
N TYR A 222 -6.29 1.87 -11.74
CA TYR A 222 -6.63 1.39 -10.42
C TYR A 222 -8.13 1.56 -10.18
N ILE A 223 -8.78 0.53 -9.63
CA ILE A 223 -10.17 0.57 -9.14
C ILE A 223 -10.18 -0.03 -7.74
N GLY A 224 -10.65 0.72 -6.75
CA GLY A 224 -10.66 0.25 -5.36
C GLY A 224 -11.54 1.09 -4.46
N VAL A 225 -11.54 0.82 -3.16
CA VAL A 225 -12.40 1.54 -2.21
C VAL A 225 -11.67 2.71 -1.55
N GLY A 226 -12.28 3.90 -1.59
CA GLY A 226 -11.70 5.15 -1.10
C GLY A 226 -11.52 5.26 0.41
N THR A 227 -12.15 4.38 1.18
CA THR A 227 -12.07 4.41 2.65
C THR A 227 -10.86 3.64 3.20
N THR A 228 -10.03 3.03 2.34
CA THR A 228 -8.91 2.20 2.78
C THR A 228 -7.58 2.96 2.74
N ASN A 229 -6.74 2.80 3.77
CA ASN A 229 -5.39 3.36 3.75
C ASN A 229 -4.59 2.85 2.55
N VAL A 230 -4.80 1.59 2.14
CA VAL A 230 -4.15 0.97 0.98
C VAL A 230 -4.42 1.77 -0.30
N ALA A 231 -5.65 2.23 -0.51
CA ALA A 231 -5.98 3.08 -1.66
C ALA A 231 -5.16 4.38 -1.66
N TYR A 232 -5.04 5.05 -0.52
CA TYR A 232 -4.25 6.28 -0.43
C TYR A 232 -2.75 6.02 -0.60
N TRP A 233 -2.21 4.93 -0.06
CA TRP A 233 -0.83 4.54 -0.31
C TRP A 233 -0.58 4.31 -1.80
N ALA A 234 -1.45 3.54 -2.46
CA ALA A 234 -1.37 3.32 -3.90
C ALA A 234 -1.45 4.65 -4.67
N PHE A 235 -2.39 5.54 -4.33
CA PHE A 235 -2.54 6.86 -4.95
C PHE A 235 -1.26 7.70 -4.84
N PHE A 236 -0.66 7.79 -3.65
CA PHE A 236 0.53 8.61 -3.44
C PHE A 236 1.80 8.01 -4.04
N MET A 237 1.85 6.69 -4.22
CA MET A 237 2.96 5.99 -4.86
C MET A 237 2.89 6.04 -6.40
N ARG A 238 1.69 6.18 -6.98
CA ARG A 238 1.45 6.18 -8.43
C ARG A 238 2.19 7.29 -9.18
N PRO A 239 2.68 7.03 -10.41
CA PRO A 239 3.21 8.06 -11.30
C PRO A 239 2.08 8.96 -11.86
N ASP A 240 2.43 10.20 -12.23
CA ASP A 240 1.47 11.17 -12.76
C ASP A 240 1.10 10.78 -14.21
N ARG A 241 -0.11 10.21 -14.41
CA ARG A 241 -0.82 9.84 -15.69
C ARG A 241 -1.73 8.60 -15.58
N SER A 242 -1.77 7.98 -14.42
CA SER A 242 -2.55 6.76 -14.19
C SER A 242 -4.02 7.07 -13.87
N THR A 243 -4.96 6.22 -14.29
CA THR A 243 -6.37 6.38 -13.88
C THR A 243 -6.53 5.84 -12.45
N PHE A 244 -7.19 6.58 -11.57
CA PHE A 244 -7.42 6.18 -10.18
C PHE A 244 -8.90 6.37 -9.81
N ARG A 245 -9.63 5.26 -9.72
CA ARG A 245 -11.07 5.22 -9.45
C ARG A 245 -11.35 4.68 -8.07
N LEU A 246 -12.09 5.46 -7.29
CA LEU A 246 -12.59 5.05 -5.98
C LEU A 246 -14.07 4.69 -6.07
N LEU A 247 -14.41 3.53 -5.51
CA LEU A 247 -15.76 3.06 -5.23
C LEU A 247 -16.10 3.50 -3.81
N GLU A 248 -17.11 4.36 -3.67
CA GLU A 248 -17.68 4.71 -2.37
C GLU A 248 -19.07 4.07 -2.24
N GLY A 249 -19.25 3.27 -1.19
CA GLY A 249 -20.54 2.68 -0.82
C GLY A 249 -21.43 3.71 -0.14
N GLY A 250 -22.72 3.70 -0.49
CA GLY A 250 -23.78 4.48 0.14
C GLY A 250 -25.12 4.20 -0.53
N ASP A 251 -26.17 4.05 0.29
CA ASP A 251 -27.58 3.83 -0.02
C ASP A 251 -27.92 3.96 -1.53
N ASP A 252 -27.93 2.80 -2.21
CA ASP A 252 -28.36 2.57 -3.61
C ASP A 252 -27.60 3.28 -4.74
N THR A 253 -26.57 4.10 -4.47
CA THR A 253 -25.76 4.72 -5.54
C THR A 253 -24.25 4.76 -5.23
N MET A 254 -23.47 4.04 -6.04
CA MET A 254 -22.01 4.10 -5.96
C MET A 254 -21.51 5.45 -6.45
N LYS A 255 -20.83 6.21 -5.57
CA LYS A 255 -20.12 7.42 -5.98
C LYS A 255 -18.74 7.05 -6.50
N ILE A 256 -18.39 7.63 -7.66
CA ILE A 256 -17.09 7.45 -8.30
C ILE A 256 -16.31 8.74 -8.14
N VAL A 257 -15.14 8.64 -7.51
CA VAL A 257 -14.19 9.75 -7.43
C VAL A 257 -13.01 9.42 -8.34
N ASP A 258 -12.86 10.20 -9.41
CA ASP A 258 -11.66 10.19 -10.26
C ASP A 258 -10.66 11.20 -9.67
N LEU A 259 -9.51 10.71 -9.18
CA LEU A 259 -8.40 11.57 -8.76
C LEU A 259 -7.39 11.66 -9.91
N TRP A 260 -7.07 12.89 -10.32
CA TRP A 260 -6.13 13.20 -11.40
C TRP A 260 -4.76 13.62 -10.86
#